data_AF-A0A7K3YY74-F1
#
_entry.id   AF-A0A7K3YY74-F1
#
_cell.length_a   1.000
_cell.length_b   1.000
_cell.length_c   1.000
_cell.angle_alpha   90.00
_cell.angle_beta   90.00
_cell.angle_gamma   90.00
#
_symmetry.space_group_name_H-M   'P 1'
#
loop_
_entity.id
_entity.type
_entity.pdbx_description
1 polymer ?
#
loop_
_entity_poly.entity_id
_entity_poly.type
_entity_poly.pdbx_seq_one_letter_code
_entity_poly.pdbx_strand_id
1 'polypeptide(L)'
;MLARATEDIPHAGIPVETPHTPIEIYSDPMMVKVFYNIFENALRHGERLTRITISAAEQTNGSFQIVVEDDGVGIAQEEKESIFRYGYGKNTGLGLAISRDILALTGITISETGKHGTGARFEIVVPPSTWRKIF
;
A
#
# COMPACT_ATOMS: atom_id res chain seq x y z
N MET A 1 -10.21 -0.68 -10.87
CA MET A 1 -9.42 0.32 -11.61
C MET A 1 -8.68 1.17 -10.58
N LEU A 2 -7.37 0.96 -10.39
CA LEU A 2 -6.55 1.61 -9.35
C LEU A 2 -6.70 3.14 -9.31
N ALA A 3 -6.93 3.78 -10.47
CA ALA A 3 -7.13 5.22 -10.59
C ALA A 3 -8.35 5.76 -9.81
N ARG A 4 -9.45 5.00 -9.70
CA ARG A 4 -10.62 5.43 -8.91
C ARG A 4 -10.39 5.32 -7.41
N ALA A 5 -9.51 4.43 -6.97
CA ALA A 5 -9.28 4.22 -5.55
C ALA A 5 -8.52 5.38 -4.90
N THR A 6 -7.79 6.19 -5.68
CA THR A 6 -6.96 7.29 -5.17
C THR A 6 -7.69 8.63 -5.12
N GLU A 7 -8.71 8.84 -5.96
CA GLU A 7 -9.49 10.09 -6.01
C GLU A 7 -10.35 10.30 -4.76
N ASP A 8 -10.84 9.22 -4.15
CA ASP A 8 -11.74 9.27 -2.98
C ASP A 8 -11.03 9.20 -1.62
N ILE A 9 -9.70 9.04 -1.58
CA ILE A 9 -8.96 8.96 -0.31
C ILE A 9 -8.73 10.38 0.21
N PRO A 10 -9.18 10.75 1.42
CA PRO A 10 -8.89 12.05 2.00
C PRO A 10 -7.38 12.20 2.21
N HIS A 11 -6.71 13.00 1.38
CA HIS A 11 -5.26 13.20 1.43
C HIS A 11 -4.85 14.51 2.12
N ALA A 12 -5.79 15.23 2.74
CA ALA A 12 -5.53 16.47 3.51
C ALA A 12 -4.70 17.55 2.76
N GLY A 13 -4.72 17.53 1.42
CA GLY A 13 -3.92 18.43 0.58
C GLY A 13 -2.51 17.92 0.23
N ILE A 14 -2.12 16.71 0.67
CA ILE A 14 -0.89 16.03 0.27
C ILE A 14 -1.02 15.58 -1.20
N PRO A 15 -0.11 15.97 -2.11
CA PRO A 15 -0.08 15.47 -3.47
C PRO A 15 0.07 13.94 -3.52
N VAL A 16 -0.76 13.30 -4.34
CA VAL A 16 -0.69 11.87 -4.64
C VAL A 16 -0.29 11.71 -6.10
N GLU A 17 0.91 11.20 -6.35
CA GLU A 17 1.41 10.94 -7.70
C GLU A 17 1.09 9.52 -8.14
N THR A 18 0.44 9.38 -9.29
CA THR A 18 0.06 8.07 -9.84
C THR A 18 0.44 8.00 -11.33
N PRO A 19 1.64 7.50 -11.68
CA PRO A 19 1.95 7.19 -13.07
C PRO A 19 0.93 6.15 -13.57
N HIS A 20 0.17 6.51 -14.60
CA HIS A 20 -0.93 5.68 -15.08
C HIS A 20 -0.42 4.35 -15.66
N THR A 21 -0.81 3.24 -15.03
CA THR A 21 -0.67 1.89 -15.58
C THR A 21 -2.05 1.24 -15.65
N PRO A 22 -2.71 1.16 -16.82
CA PRO A 22 -4.07 0.65 -16.95
C PRO A 22 -4.10 -0.87 -16.79
N ILE A 23 -4.46 -1.34 -15.59
CA ILE A 23 -4.58 -2.76 -15.25
C ILE A 23 -5.86 -3.06 -14.48
N GLU A 24 -6.30 -4.31 -14.54
CA GLU A 24 -7.26 -4.91 -13.62
C GLU A 24 -6.58 -5.95 -12.76
N ILE A 25 -7.02 -6.03 -11.51
CA ILE A 25 -6.57 -7.01 -10.54
C ILE A 25 -7.82 -7.73 -10.06
N TYR A 26 -7.75 -9.06 -10.06
CA TYR A 26 -8.71 -9.90 -9.37
C TYR A 26 -8.34 -9.90 -7.87
N SER A 27 -9.12 -9.19 -7.08
CA SER A 27 -8.91 -9.03 -5.65
C SER A 27 -10.22 -9.06 -4.88
N ASP A 28 -10.11 -9.19 -3.55
CA ASP A 28 -11.24 -8.98 -2.66
C ASP A 28 -11.79 -7.53 -2.81
N PRO A 29 -13.13 -7.32 -2.81
CA PRO A 29 -13.72 -5.98 -2.90
C PRO A 29 -13.22 -4.99 -1.83
N MET A 30 -12.78 -5.50 -0.67
CA MET A 30 -12.20 -4.70 0.40
C MET A 30 -10.74 -4.28 0.13
N MET A 31 -10.16 -4.59 -1.04
CA MET A 31 -8.82 -4.12 -1.43
C MET A 31 -8.70 -2.60 -1.34
N VAL A 32 -9.77 -1.83 -1.57
CA VAL A 32 -9.77 -0.38 -1.40
C VAL A 32 -9.42 0.02 0.04
N LYS A 33 -9.85 -0.77 1.04
CA LYS A 33 -9.52 -0.55 2.45
C LYS A 33 -8.03 -0.72 2.75
N VAL A 34 -7.32 -1.56 1.99
CA VAL A 34 -5.87 -1.72 2.11
C VAL A 34 -5.17 -0.41 1.83
N PHE A 35 -5.52 0.23 0.71
CA PHE A 35 -4.98 1.54 0.35
C PHE A 35 -5.39 2.59 1.39
N TYR A 36 -6.67 2.66 1.78
CA TYR A 36 -7.10 3.57 2.84
C TYR A 36 -6.24 3.45 4.11
N ASN A 37 -5.99 2.23 4.60
CA ASN A 37 -5.19 2.00 5.79
C ASN A 37 -3.72 2.46 5.62
N ILE A 38 -3.13 2.25 4.43
CA ILE A 38 -1.76 2.72 4.14
C ILE A 38 -1.71 4.25 4.16
N PHE A 39 -2.65 4.91 3.49
CA PHE A 39 -2.73 6.37 3.44
C PHE A 39 -3.02 6.98 4.83
N GLU A 40 -3.94 6.38 5.59
CA GLU A 40 -4.24 6.81 6.96
C GLU A 40 -3.00 6.69 7.85
N ASN A 41 -2.19 5.64 7.69
CA ASN A 41 -0.93 5.49 8.39
C ASN A 41 0.08 6.56 7.99
N ALA A 42 0.23 6.86 6.70
CA ALA A 42 1.12 7.93 6.24
C ALA A 42 0.71 9.29 6.85
N LEU A 43 -0.59 9.63 6.84
CA LEU A 43 -1.08 10.89 7.40
C LEU A 43 -0.91 10.98 8.93
N ARG A 44 -1.01 9.85 9.63
CA ARG A 44 -0.91 9.81 11.11
C ARG A 44 0.52 9.74 11.62
N HIS A 45 1.38 9.01 10.92
CA HIS A 45 2.70 8.61 11.40
C HIS A 45 3.85 9.14 10.55
N GLY A 46 3.58 9.54 9.31
CA GLY A 46 4.58 9.94 8.35
C GLY A 46 5.23 11.29 8.64
N GLU A 47 5.23 11.80 9.87
CA GLU A 47 5.90 13.04 10.32
C GLU A 47 6.81 13.72 9.27
N ARG A 48 6.49 14.97 8.87
CA ARG A 48 7.11 15.70 7.75
C ARG A 48 6.71 15.21 6.35
N LEU A 49 5.71 14.33 6.26
CA LEU A 49 5.06 13.93 5.02
C LEU A 49 4.71 15.14 4.15
N THR A 50 5.20 15.14 2.91
CA THR A 50 4.84 16.13 1.88
C THR A 50 4.27 15.51 0.63
N ARG A 51 4.44 14.20 0.40
CA ARG A 51 3.98 13.52 -0.81
C ARG A 51 3.78 12.02 -0.57
N ILE A 52 2.82 11.46 -1.30
CA ILE A 52 2.64 10.02 -1.46
C ILE A 52 2.75 9.69 -2.94
N THR A 53 3.48 8.64 -3.29
CA THR A 53 3.65 8.15 -4.65
C THR A 53 3.13 6.73 -4.75
N ILE A 54 2.28 6.45 -5.74
CA ILE A 54 1.88 5.09 -6.10
C ILE A 54 2.46 4.76 -7.46
N SER A 55 3.26 3.71 -7.53
CA SER A 55 3.78 3.18 -8.80
C SER A 55 3.38 1.73 -8.99
N ALA A 56 3.39 1.27 -10.24
CA ALA A 56 2.83 -0.02 -10.61
C ALA A 56 3.60 -0.58 -11.81
N ALA A 57 4.18 -1.78 -11.67
CA ALA A 57 5.01 -2.39 -12.71
C ALA A 57 4.92 -3.92 -12.71
N GLU A 58 4.91 -4.49 -13.91
CA GLU A 58 5.10 -5.92 -14.13
C GLU A 58 6.54 -6.33 -13.79
N GLN A 59 6.69 -7.46 -13.12
CA GLN A 59 7.96 -8.01 -12.67
C GLN A 59 8.45 -9.11 -13.61
N THR A 60 9.74 -9.42 -13.58
CA THR A 60 10.37 -10.43 -14.45
C THR A 60 9.82 -11.85 -14.24
N ASN A 61 9.24 -12.13 -13.07
CA ASN A 61 8.60 -13.40 -12.74
C ASN A 61 7.10 -13.45 -13.14
N GLY A 62 6.59 -12.44 -13.85
CA GLY A 62 5.19 -12.32 -14.28
C GLY A 62 4.23 -11.82 -13.20
N SER A 63 4.70 -11.60 -11.97
CA SER A 63 3.88 -10.92 -10.95
C SER A 63 3.74 -9.44 -11.29
N PHE A 64 2.75 -8.80 -10.68
CA PHE A 64 2.57 -7.36 -10.79
C PHE A 64 2.79 -6.71 -9.42
N GLN A 65 3.68 -5.72 -9.36
CA GLN A 65 3.99 -5.02 -8.13
C GLN A 65 3.31 -3.65 -8.14
N ILE A 66 2.63 -3.33 -7.04
CA ILE A 66 2.16 -1.99 -6.72
C ILE A 66 2.99 -1.50 -5.54
N VAL A 67 3.52 -0.31 -5.63
CA VAL A 67 4.32 0.31 -4.57
C VAL A 67 3.60 1.57 -4.12
N VAL A 68 3.33 1.66 -2.81
CA VAL A 68 2.84 2.89 -2.18
C VAL A 68 3.96 3.40 -1.28
N GLU A 69 4.51 4.57 -1.62
CA GLU A 69 5.62 5.20 -0.92
C GLU A 69 5.22 6.57 -0.41
N ASP A 70 5.66 6.89 0.80
CA ASP A 70 5.55 8.23 1.38
C ASP A 70 6.95 8.79 1.69
N ASP A 71 7.08 10.11 1.82
CA ASP A 71 8.35 10.77 2.16
C ASP A 71 8.44 11.19 3.64
N GLY A 72 7.72 10.47 4.50
CA GLY A 72 7.69 10.71 5.93
C GLY A 72 8.90 10.15 6.69
N VAL A 73 8.73 9.99 8.00
CA VAL A 73 9.77 9.39 8.86
C VAL A 73 10.00 7.90 8.57
N GLY A 74 9.02 7.19 7.99
CA GLY A 74 9.11 5.75 7.73
C GLY A 74 9.03 4.88 8.99
N ILE A 75 9.31 3.58 8.84
CA ILE A 75 9.11 2.57 9.89
C ILE A 75 10.46 1.94 10.27
N ALA A 76 10.73 1.81 11.57
CA ALA A 76 11.95 1.19 12.07
C ALA A 76 12.03 -0.29 11.64
N GLN A 77 13.26 -0.77 11.36
CA GLN A 77 13.49 -2.10 10.78
C GLN A 77 12.90 -3.22 11.65
N GLU A 78 12.95 -3.08 12.97
CA GLU A 78 12.46 -4.05 13.95
C GLU A 78 10.92 -4.07 14.02
N GLU A 79 10.27 -3.02 13.53
CA GLU A 79 8.81 -2.86 13.57
C GLU A 79 8.12 -3.33 12.29
N LYS A 80 8.84 -3.49 11.17
CA LYS A 80 8.25 -3.75 9.84
C LYS A 80 7.34 -4.95 9.75
N GLU A 81 7.66 -6.05 10.43
CA GLU A 81 6.75 -7.20 10.52
C GLU A 81 5.71 -7.02 11.63
N SER A 82 6.06 -6.27 12.67
CA SER A 82 5.21 -6.05 13.82
C SER A 82 3.97 -5.22 13.49
N ILE A 83 4.06 -4.24 12.59
CA ILE A 83 2.92 -3.41 12.15
C ILE A 83 1.77 -4.22 11.53
N PHE A 84 2.05 -5.44 11.05
CA PHE A 84 1.04 -6.36 10.49
C PHE A 84 0.47 -7.30 11.55
N ARG A 85 0.85 -7.17 12.83
CA ARG A 85 0.26 -7.95 13.93
C ARG A 85 -0.95 -7.24 14.51
N TYR A 86 -1.97 -8.02 14.82
CA TYR A 86 -3.16 -7.57 15.51
C TYR A 86 -2.81 -6.87 16.83
N GLY A 87 -3.33 -5.65 17.02
CA GLY A 87 -3.12 -4.87 18.24
C GLY A 87 -1.81 -4.09 18.28
N TYR A 88 -1.02 -4.09 17.20
CA TYR A 88 0.23 -3.32 17.13
C TYR A 88 -0.01 -1.87 16.69
N GLY A 89 0.57 -0.91 17.41
CA GLY A 89 0.43 0.52 17.12
C GLY A 89 -0.64 1.23 17.97
N LYS A 90 -0.93 2.50 17.64
CA LYS A 90 -1.94 3.32 18.34
C LYS A 90 -3.32 3.18 17.65
N ASN A 91 -4.43 3.35 18.39
CA ASN A 91 -5.81 3.24 17.88
C ASN A 91 -6.13 1.88 17.22
N THR A 92 -6.24 0.84 18.06
CA THR A 92 -6.63 -0.56 17.75
C THR A 92 -5.58 -1.45 17.11
N GLY A 93 -4.68 -0.91 16.28
CA GLY A 93 -3.64 -1.73 15.64
C GLY A 93 -4.19 -2.85 14.74
N LEU A 94 -5.38 -2.64 14.17
CA LEU A 94 -6.07 -3.63 13.34
C LEU A 94 -5.87 -3.37 11.83
N GLY A 95 -5.57 -2.14 11.44
CA GLY A 95 -5.59 -1.70 10.04
C GLY A 95 -4.74 -2.57 9.11
N LEU A 96 -3.42 -2.54 9.30
CA LEU A 96 -2.49 -3.30 8.43
C LEU A 96 -2.60 -4.82 8.61
N ALA A 97 -2.94 -5.30 9.81
CA ALA A 97 -3.21 -6.72 10.04
C ALA A 97 -4.38 -7.22 9.17
N ILE A 98 -5.50 -6.49 9.20
CA ILE A 98 -6.67 -6.78 8.35
C ILE A 98 -6.31 -6.58 6.87
N SER A 99 -5.51 -5.57 6.52
CA SER A 99 -5.06 -5.38 5.14
C SER A 99 -4.32 -6.61 4.61
N ARG A 100 -3.42 -7.20 5.42
CA ARG A 100 -2.69 -8.41 5.04
C ARG A 100 -3.64 -9.59 4.84
N ASP A 101 -4.66 -9.73 5.69
CA ASP A 101 -5.64 -10.80 5.57
C ASP A 101 -6.52 -10.63 4.32
N ILE A 102 -6.99 -9.41 4.01
CA ILE A 102 -7.75 -9.11 2.78
C ILE A 102 -6.95 -9.51 1.53
N LEU A 103 -5.67 -9.14 1.47
CA LEU A 103 -4.83 -9.44 0.31
C LEU A 103 -4.54 -10.95 0.19
N ALA A 104 -4.32 -11.62 1.33
CA ALA A 104 -4.01 -13.04 1.37
C ALA A 104 -5.15 -13.92 0.80
N LEU A 105 -6.41 -13.47 0.85
CA LEU A 105 -7.56 -14.18 0.28
C LEU A 105 -7.41 -14.47 -1.23
N THR A 106 -6.70 -13.60 -1.95
CA THR A 106 -6.44 -13.75 -3.38
C THR A 106 -4.96 -14.02 -3.69
N GLY A 107 -4.18 -14.44 -2.67
CA GLY A 107 -2.76 -14.74 -2.80
C GLY A 107 -1.87 -13.51 -3.03
N ILE A 108 -2.41 -12.30 -2.82
CA ILE A 108 -1.66 -11.05 -2.89
C ILE A 108 -0.91 -10.88 -1.57
N THR A 109 0.34 -10.43 -1.62
CA THR A 109 1.15 -10.16 -0.42
C THR A 109 1.38 -8.67 -0.25
N ILE A 110 1.70 -8.27 0.98
CA ILE A 110 2.15 -6.91 1.32
C ILE A 110 3.36 -6.98 2.24
N SER A 111 4.35 -6.13 2.00
CA SER A 111 5.54 -5.95 2.82
C SER A 111 5.88 -4.47 2.96
N GLU A 112 6.50 -4.10 4.08
CA GLU A 112 7.13 -2.79 4.27
C GLU A 112 8.63 -2.94 3.98
N THR A 113 9.13 -2.13 3.05
CA THR A 113 10.50 -2.23 2.51
C THR A 113 11.23 -0.89 2.52
N GLY A 114 10.61 0.15 3.10
CA GLY A 114 11.15 1.50 3.17
C GLY A 114 12.36 1.57 4.08
N LYS A 115 12.98 2.75 4.11
CA LYS A 115 14.11 3.01 5.00
C LYS A 115 13.69 4.02 6.05
N HIS A 116 13.87 3.65 7.31
CA HIS A 116 13.62 4.56 8.43
C HIS A 116 14.42 5.87 8.25
N GLY A 117 13.74 6.99 8.42
CA GLY A 117 14.22 8.35 8.19
C GLY A 117 14.02 8.88 6.77
N THR A 118 13.54 8.07 5.81
CA THR A 118 13.34 8.51 4.42
C THR A 118 11.93 8.28 3.89
N GLY A 119 11.07 7.56 4.62
CA GLY A 119 9.72 7.23 4.19
C GLY A 119 9.35 5.78 4.42
N ALA A 120 8.04 5.50 4.46
CA ALA A 120 7.55 4.12 4.37
C ALA A 120 7.33 3.73 2.91
N ARG A 121 7.57 2.45 2.60
CA ARG A 121 7.40 1.88 1.26
C ARG A 121 6.71 0.53 1.35
N PHE A 122 5.42 0.51 1.05
CA PHE A 122 4.62 -0.71 1.01
C PHE A 122 4.64 -1.32 -0.40
N GLU A 123 5.17 -2.53 -0.52
CA GLU A 123 5.09 -3.31 -1.75
C GLU A 123 3.92 -4.29 -1.66
N ILE A 124 3.00 -4.22 -2.62
CA ILE A 124 1.90 -5.15 -2.79
C ILE A 124 2.18 -5.98 -4.04
N VAL A 125 2.33 -7.30 -3.88
CA VAL A 125 2.70 -8.21 -4.98
C VAL A 125 1.50 -9.06 -5.37
N VAL A 126 1.05 -8.88 -6.61
CA VAL A 126 -0.09 -9.56 -7.22
C VAL A 126 0.42 -10.73 -8.08
N PRO A 127 -0.02 -11.97 -7.85
CA PRO A 127 0.49 -13.12 -8.59
C PRO A 127 0.05 -13.11 -10.07
N PRO A 128 0.83 -13.73 -10.98
CA PRO A 128 0.65 -13.62 -12.44
C PRO A 128 -0.76 -13.91 -12.97
N SER A 129 -1.50 -14.82 -12.33
CA SER A 129 -2.83 -15.25 -12.77
C SER A 129 -3.98 -14.36 -12.25
N THR A 130 -3.67 -13.28 -11.52
CA THR A 130 -4.67 -12.44 -10.84
C THR A 130 -4.67 -11.00 -11.31
N TRP A 131 -4.05 -10.70 -12.46
CA TRP A 131 -4.09 -9.37 -13.07
C TRP A 131 -4.07 -9.43 -14.59
N ARG A 132 -4.48 -8.34 -15.25
CA ARG A 132 -4.36 -8.16 -16.70
C ARG A 132 -4.17 -6.69 -17.07
N LYS A 133 -3.53 -6.43 -18.20
CA LYS A 133 -3.48 -5.09 -18.82
C LYS A 133 -4.83 -4.77 -19.47
N ILE A 134 -5.25 -3.52 -19.37
CA ILE A 134 -6.36 -2.96 -20.13
C ILE A 134 -5.75 -2.06 -21.19
N PHE A 135 -6.10 -2.28 -22.44
CA PHE A 135 -5.73 -1.42 -23.57
C PHE A 135 -6.95 -0.63 -24.03
#